data_AF-A0A7X1L1S9-F1
#
_entry.id   AF-A0A7X1L1S9-F1
#
_cell.length_a   1.000
_cell.length_b   1.000
_cell.length_c   1.000
_cell.angle_alpha   90.00
_cell.angle_beta   90.00
_cell.angle_gamma   90.00
#
_symmetry.space_group_name_H-M   'P 1'
#
loop_
_entity.id
_entity.type
_entity.pdbx_description
1 polymer ?
#
loop_
_entity_poly.entity_id
_entity_poly.type
_entity_poly.pdbx_seq_one_letter_code
_entity_poly.pdbx_strand_id
1 'polypeptide(L)'
;MQYLGEHQALDLFVSLSNKNAELKAERDSLRKYQELQSEYKTKERQSEKDFIELTEVTEQYLTEIEPDTVILRDYFRRLAKIFYPDSVAGLTIKCNDGENQLQFNIDAKIESDSSDGINNVKIFCYDLTILFKGHNHNIDFVFHDSRLFDGTDERQKADMFKTVYQKFAQANKQYIATVNQNQLDEIKKHIKDDEFEKIITRNKWIFETNKAKKQKTIGGLIHIH
;
A
#
# COMPACT_ATOMS: atom_id res chain seq x y z
N MET A 1 24.54 -29.78 84.12
CA MET A 1 23.75 -28.63 83.66
C MET A 1 24.54 -27.92 82.58
N GLN A 2 23.84 -27.39 81.58
CA GLN A 2 24.30 -26.44 80.55
C GLN A 2 25.05 -27.02 79.33
N TYR A 3 24.72 -26.45 78.16
CA TYR A 3 25.25 -26.68 76.81
C TYR A 3 24.59 -27.72 75.87
N LEU A 4 23.26 -27.87 75.89
CA LEU A 4 22.54 -28.63 74.85
C LEU A 4 21.29 -27.94 74.24
N GLY A 5 21.11 -26.64 74.45
CA GLY A 5 19.94 -25.90 73.93
C GLY A 5 20.22 -24.57 73.22
N GLU A 6 21.39 -23.95 73.41
CA GLU A 6 21.63 -22.58 72.92
C GLU A 6 22.03 -22.50 71.44
N HIS A 7 22.87 -23.42 70.94
CA HIS A 7 23.28 -23.41 69.53
C HIS A 7 22.14 -23.79 68.58
N GLN A 8 21.34 -24.80 68.92
CA GLN A 8 20.18 -25.20 68.12
C GLN A 8 19.09 -24.12 68.09
N ALA A 9 18.87 -23.41 69.21
CA ALA A 9 17.90 -22.32 69.26
C ALA A 9 18.35 -21.10 68.43
N LEU A 10 19.66 -20.80 68.41
CA LEU A 10 20.21 -19.73 67.58
C LEU A 10 20.14 -20.07 66.08
N ASP A 11 20.47 -21.30 65.68
CA ASP A 11 20.35 -21.75 64.29
C ASP A 11 18.89 -21.76 63.81
N LEU A 12 17.96 -22.18 64.67
CA LEU A 12 16.53 -22.08 64.42
C LEU A 12 16.08 -20.62 64.28
N PHE A 13 16.58 -19.72 65.12
CA PHE A 13 16.27 -18.29 65.03
C PHE A 13 16.80 -17.68 63.73
N VAL A 14 18.04 -17.98 63.33
CA VAL A 14 18.65 -17.51 62.08
C VAL A 14 17.88 -18.04 60.87
N SER A 15 17.53 -19.32 60.85
CA SER A 15 16.75 -19.91 59.74
C SER A 15 15.34 -19.31 59.62
N LEU A 16 14.65 -19.09 60.75
CA LEU A 16 13.35 -18.39 60.78
C LEU A 16 13.47 -16.93 60.33
N SER A 17 14.52 -16.23 60.73
CA SER A 17 14.80 -14.85 60.32
C SER A 17 15.04 -14.75 58.82
N ASN A 18 15.87 -15.64 58.25
CA ASN A 18 16.10 -15.73 56.82
C ASN A 18 14.81 -16.05 56.08
N LYS A 19 14.00 -16.99 56.59
CA LYS A 19 12.74 -17.34 55.95
C LYS A 19 11.74 -16.18 55.97
N ASN A 20 11.71 -15.41 57.04
CA ASN A 20 10.89 -14.20 57.14
C ASN A 20 11.36 -13.12 56.17
N ALA A 21 12.68 -12.93 56.01
CA ALA A 21 13.24 -12.01 55.03
C ALA A 21 12.89 -12.43 53.58
N GLU A 22 13.00 -13.73 53.25
CA GLU A 22 12.55 -14.28 51.97
C GLU A 22 11.07 -14.01 51.70
N LEU A 23 10.20 -14.37 52.66
CA LEU A 23 8.76 -14.17 52.53
C LEU A 23 8.37 -12.68 52.39
N LYS A 24 9.09 -11.78 53.07
CA LYS A 24 8.90 -10.32 52.90
C LYS A 24 9.30 -9.86 51.50
N ALA A 25 10.44 -10.33 50.98
CA ALA A 25 10.88 -10.00 49.63
C ALA A 25 9.91 -10.53 48.57
N GLU A 26 9.41 -11.76 48.76
CA GLU A 26 8.40 -12.37 47.88
C GLU A 26 7.09 -11.56 47.91
N ARG A 27 6.59 -11.20 49.11
CA ARG A 27 5.42 -10.33 49.26
C ARG A 27 5.59 -9.00 48.53
N ASP A 28 6.75 -8.36 48.67
CA ASP A 28 7.02 -7.06 48.03
C ASP A 28 7.10 -7.20 46.50
N SER A 29 7.65 -8.31 45.99
CA SER A 29 7.66 -8.63 44.57
C SER A 29 6.24 -8.87 44.03
N LEU A 30 5.41 -9.64 44.75
CA LEU A 30 4.01 -9.88 44.39
C LEU A 30 3.20 -8.59 44.40
N ARG A 31 3.47 -7.68 45.35
CA ARG A 31 2.81 -6.37 45.40
C ARG A 31 3.15 -5.52 44.18
N LYS A 32 4.43 -5.45 43.80
CA LYS A 32 4.86 -4.76 42.57
C LYS A 32 4.20 -5.35 41.33
N TYR A 33 4.08 -6.68 41.26
CA TYR A 33 3.40 -7.34 40.15
C TYR A 33 1.91 -6.96 40.09
N GLN A 34 1.21 -6.92 41.23
CA GLN A 34 -0.18 -6.45 41.29
C GLN A 34 -0.34 -4.98 40.87
N GLU A 35 0.57 -4.10 41.33
CA GLU A 35 0.61 -2.69 40.93
C GLU A 35 0.77 -2.57 39.40
N LEU A 36 1.71 -3.32 38.82
CA LEU A 36 1.97 -3.35 37.38
C LEU A 36 0.78 -3.89 36.58
N GLN A 37 0.10 -4.94 37.06
CA GLN A 37 -1.11 -5.45 36.42
C GLN A 37 -2.23 -4.40 36.39
N SER A 38 -2.41 -3.66 37.49
CA SER A 38 -3.39 -2.58 37.56
C SER A 38 -3.05 -1.43 36.60
N GLU A 39 -1.77 -1.10 36.48
CA GLU A 39 -1.29 -0.08 35.53
C GLU A 39 -1.56 -0.51 34.08
N TYR A 40 -1.19 -1.73 33.68
CA TYR A 40 -1.44 -2.25 32.33
C TYR A 40 -2.92 -2.26 31.99
N LYS A 41 -3.78 -2.70 32.91
CA LYS A 41 -5.23 -2.66 32.72
C LYS A 41 -5.78 -1.25 32.53
N THR A 42 -5.14 -0.26 33.15
CA THR A 42 -5.51 1.15 32.97
C THR A 42 -5.06 1.67 31.61
N LYS A 43 -3.83 1.33 31.19
CA LYS A 43 -3.29 1.68 29.87
C LYS A 43 -4.10 1.05 28.74
N GLU A 44 -4.45 -0.22 28.85
CA GLU A 44 -5.29 -0.94 27.88
C GLU A 44 -6.62 -0.22 27.66
N ARG A 45 -7.34 0.10 28.75
CA ARG A 45 -8.58 0.88 28.68
C ARG A 45 -8.41 2.28 28.11
N GLN A 46 -7.25 2.90 28.31
CA GLN A 46 -6.98 4.21 27.72
C GLN A 46 -6.77 4.08 26.22
N SER A 47 -5.98 3.10 25.78
CA SER A 47 -5.80 2.79 24.35
C SER A 47 -7.13 2.46 23.65
N GLU A 48 -8.02 1.71 24.31
CA GLU A 48 -9.37 1.43 23.78
C GLU A 48 -10.18 2.72 23.56
N LYS A 49 -10.12 3.68 24.50
CA LYS A 49 -10.79 4.98 24.35
C LYS A 49 -10.19 5.80 23.22
N ASP A 50 -8.87 5.88 23.18
CA ASP A 50 -8.15 6.63 22.13
C ASP A 50 -8.46 6.05 20.74
N PHE A 51 -8.63 4.72 20.64
CA PHE A 51 -9.00 4.05 19.39
C PHE A 51 -10.44 4.38 18.96
N ILE A 52 -11.38 4.42 19.90
CA ILE A 52 -12.77 4.82 19.62
C ILE A 52 -12.82 6.27 19.15
N GLU A 53 -12.15 7.18 19.86
CA GLU A 53 -12.09 8.60 19.50
C GLU A 53 -11.49 8.80 18.10
N LEU A 54 -10.40 8.10 17.79
CA LEU A 54 -9.76 8.14 16.48
C LEU A 54 -10.68 7.60 15.36
N THR A 55 -11.46 6.56 15.65
CA THR A 55 -12.46 6.01 14.72
C THR A 55 -13.54 7.05 14.42
N GLU A 56 -14.10 7.69 15.45
CA GLU A 56 -15.12 8.75 15.29
C GLU A 56 -14.61 9.92 14.43
N VAL A 57 -13.40 10.41 14.72
CA VAL A 57 -12.77 11.49 13.94
C VAL A 57 -12.56 11.07 12.48
N THR A 58 -12.19 9.82 12.25
CA THR A 58 -11.95 9.30 10.90
C THR A 58 -13.24 9.16 10.10
N GLU A 59 -14.33 8.71 10.72
CA GLU A 59 -15.64 8.63 10.07
C GLU A 59 -16.19 10.01 9.71
N GLN A 60 -16.02 10.98 10.61
CA GLN A 60 -16.36 12.37 10.33
C GLN A 60 -15.56 12.91 9.15
N TYR A 61 -14.24 12.70 9.15
CA TYR A 61 -13.38 13.11 8.04
C TYR A 61 -13.82 12.51 6.70
N LEU A 62 -14.14 11.21 6.65
CA LEU A 62 -14.63 10.55 5.43
C LEU A 62 -15.94 11.15 4.93
N THR A 63 -16.83 11.55 5.84
CA THR A 63 -18.08 12.23 5.50
C THR A 63 -17.81 13.61 4.89
N GLU A 64 -16.86 14.36 5.46
CA GLU A 64 -16.48 15.70 4.98
C GLU A 64 -15.87 15.67 3.58
N ILE A 65 -15.06 14.66 3.27
CA ILE A 65 -14.37 14.53 1.97
C ILE A 65 -15.17 13.77 0.91
N GLU A 66 -16.40 13.32 1.18
CA GLU A 66 -17.19 12.52 0.24
C GLU A 66 -17.33 13.16 -1.16
N PRO A 67 -17.46 14.49 -1.33
CA PRO A 67 -17.44 15.10 -2.67
C PRO A 67 -16.16 14.81 -3.46
N ASP A 68 -15.00 14.82 -2.81
CA ASP A 68 -13.71 14.54 -3.44
C ASP A 68 -13.55 13.04 -3.74
N THR A 69 -14.00 12.17 -2.82
CA THR A 69 -13.96 10.70 -3.02
C THR A 69 -14.87 10.28 -4.19
N VAL A 70 -16.00 10.96 -4.39
CA VAL A 70 -16.89 10.75 -5.56
C VAL A 70 -16.14 11.07 -6.86
N ILE A 71 -15.40 12.18 -6.92
CA ILE A 71 -14.61 12.57 -8.10
C ILE A 71 -13.56 11.51 -8.43
N LEU A 72 -12.83 11.03 -7.41
CA LEU A 72 -11.84 9.97 -7.54
C LEU A 72 -12.48 8.67 -8.05
N ARG A 73 -13.58 8.24 -7.41
CA ARG A 73 -14.33 7.02 -7.75
C ARG A 73 -14.85 7.05 -9.18
N ASP A 74 -15.42 8.17 -9.59
CA ASP A 74 -15.96 8.33 -10.94
C ASP A 74 -14.85 8.38 -12.00
N TYR A 75 -13.71 9.00 -11.68
CA TYR A 75 -12.56 9.01 -12.58
C TYR A 75 -11.96 7.62 -12.77
N PHE A 76 -11.74 6.89 -11.67
CA PHE A 76 -11.27 5.50 -11.71
C PHE A 76 -12.24 4.62 -12.52
N ARG A 77 -13.55 4.73 -12.26
CA ARG A 77 -14.58 3.97 -12.98
C ARG A 77 -14.54 4.27 -14.48
N ARG A 78 -14.44 5.55 -14.88
CA ARG A 78 -14.34 5.93 -16.30
C ARG A 78 -13.11 5.33 -16.98
N LEU A 79 -11.96 5.29 -16.30
CA LEU A 79 -10.76 4.64 -16.83
C LEU A 79 -10.95 3.13 -16.98
N ALA A 80 -11.44 2.46 -15.93
CA ALA A 80 -11.66 1.01 -15.95
C ALA A 80 -12.63 0.58 -17.07
N LYS A 81 -13.65 1.39 -17.35
CA LYS A 81 -14.63 1.14 -18.43
C LYS A 81 -14.04 1.20 -19.84
N ILE A 82 -12.85 1.78 -20.04
CA ILE A 82 -12.14 1.71 -21.33
C ILE A 82 -11.72 0.27 -21.62
N PHE A 83 -11.24 -0.45 -20.60
CA PHE A 83 -10.70 -1.80 -20.73
C PHE A 83 -11.76 -2.89 -20.49
N TYR A 84 -12.71 -2.61 -19.61
CA TYR A 84 -13.77 -3.54 -19.22
C TYR A 84 -15.13 -2.83 -19.22
N PRO A 85 -15.75 -2.62 -20.40
CA PRO A 85 -16.99 -1.85 -20.54
C PRO A 85 -18.17 -2.40 -19.73
N ASP A 86 -18.25 -3.73 -19.58
CA ASP A 86 -19.37 -4.39 -18.91
C ASP A 86 -19.09 -4.68 -17.42
N SER A 87 -17.84 -4.59 -16.97
CA SER A 87 -17.46 -4.88 -15.58
C SER A 87 -17.87 -3.79 -14.60
N VAL A 88 -18.22 -4.20 -13.38
CA VAL A 88 -18.39 -3.27 -12.27
C VAL A 88 -17.00 -2.80 -11.81
N ALA A 89 -16.80 -1.49 -11.73
CA ALA A 89 -15.56 -0.91 -11.25
C ALA A 89 -15.82 0.21 -10.23
N GLY A 90 -14.98 0.28 -9.21
CA GLY A 90 -15.11 1.26 -8.14
C GLY A 90 -13.87 1.39 -7.29
N LEU A 91 -13.76 2.55 -6.65
CA LEU A 91 -12.81 2.85 -5.60
C LEU A 91 -13.62 3.04 -4.31
N THR A 92 -13.22 2.36 -3.25
CA THR A 92 -13.85 2.44 -1.94
C THR A 92 -12.81 2.89 -0.93
N ILE A 93 -13.16 3.89 -0.11
CA ILE A 93 -12.36 4.33 1.02
C ILE A 93 -13.27 4.22 2.25
N LYS A 94 -12.84 3.46 3.25
CA LYS A 94 -13.58 3.25 4.50
C LYS A 94 -12.67 3.44 5.69
N CYS A 95 -13.26 3.73 6.85
CA CYS A 95 -12.54 3.65 8.11
C CYS A 95 -12.04 2.21 8.31
N ASN A 96 -10.83 2.07 8.83
CA ASN A 96 -10.30 0.80 9.32
C ASN A 96 -10.45 0.79 10.84
N ASP A 97 -11.41 0.00 11.31
CA ASP A 97 -11.74 -0.24 12.72
C ASP A 97 -11.01 -1.47 13.28
N GLY A 98 -10.09 -2.06 12.52
CA GLY A 98 -9.28 -3.18 12.97
C GLY A 98 -8.10 -2.74 13.85
N GLU A 99 -7.68 -3.62 14.75
CA GLU A 99 -6.49 -3.43 15.60
C GLU A 99 -5.19 -3.54 14.79
N ASN A 100 -4.87 -2.50 14.02
CA ASN A 100 -3.66 -2.41 13.20
C ASN A 100 -3.21 -0.94 13.04
N GLN A 101 -2.14 -0.71 12.27
CA GLN A 101 -1.56 0.61 12.09
C GLN A 101 -2.15 1.41 10.90
N LEU A 102 -3.16 0.88 10.21
CA LEU A 102 -3.78 1.53 9.06
C LEU A 102 -5.08 2.20 9.49
N GLN A 103 -5.25 3.48 9.16
CA GLN A 103 -6.46 4.24 9.47
C GLN A 103 -7.60 4.01 8.46
N PHE A 104 -7.23 3.69 7.22
CA PHE A 104 -8.18 3.58 6.10
C PHE A 104 -8.03 2.25 5.39
N ASN A 105 -9.17 1.69 4.98
CA ASN A 105 -9.26 0.60 4.03
C ASN A 105 -9.55 1.20 2.64
N ILE A 106 -8.55 1.16 1.75
CA ILE A 106 -8.66 1.63 0.37
C ILE A 106 -8.67 0.44 -0.57
N ASP A 107 -9.75 0.30 -1.35
CA ASP A 107 -9.96 -0.85 -2.21
C ASP A 107 -10.39 -0.42 -3.61
N ALA A 108 -9.54 -0.70 -4.59
CA ALA A 108 -9.80 -0.52 -6.01
C ALA A 108 -10.25 -1.86 -6.61
N LYS A 109 -11.49 -1.90 -7.11
CA LYS A 109 -12.11 -3.10 -7.67
C LYS A 109 -12.47 -2.91 -9.13
N ILE A 110 -12.18 -3.97 -9.89
CA ILE A 110 -12.66 -4.20 -11.26
C ILE A 110 -13.13 -5.65 -11.24
N GLU A 111 -14.44 -5.87 -11.33
CA GLU A 111 -15.07 -7.19 -11.27
C GLU A 111 -14.91 -7.88 -12.63
N SER A 112 -13.95 -8.79 -12.71
CA SER A 112 -13.64 -9.61 -13.90
C SER A 112 -12.78 -10.81 -13.48
N ASP A 113 -12.56 -11.78 -14.38
CA ASP A 113 -11.88 -13.05 -14.12
C ASP A 113 -10.46 -12.84 -13.59
N SER A 114 -10.24 -13.06 -12.29
CA SER A 114 -8.98 -12.79 -11.57
C SER A 114 -7.74 -13.32 -12.32
N SER A 115 -7.15 -12.45 -13.13
CA SER A 115 -5.98 -12.68 -13.96
C SER A 115 -4.97 -11.56 -13.69
N ASP A 116 -3.69 -11.87 -13.89
CA ASP A 116 -2.60 -10.91 -13.69
C ASP A 116 -2.81 -9.64 -14.54
N GLY A 117 -3.36 -9.78 -15.76
CA GLY A 117 -3.70 -8.68 -16.64
C GLY A 117 -4.69 -7.68 -16.05
N ILE A 118 -5.74 -8.14 -15.35
CA ILE A 118 -6.70 -7.23 -14.68
C ILE A 118 -6.01 -6.46 -13.56
N ASN A 119 -5.15 -7.12 -12.79
CA ASN A 119 -4.45 -6.44 -11.71
C ASN A 119 -3.53 -5.34 -12.25
N ASN A 120 -2.85 -5.59 -13.37
CA ASN A 120 -2.06 -4.57 -14.05
C ASN A 120 -2.91 -3.39 -14.54
N VAL A 121 -4.05 -3.66 -15.18
CA VAL A 121 -4.98 -2.59 -15.61
C VAL A 121 -5.52 -1.81 -14.41
N LYS A 122 -5.77 -2.49 -13.29
CA LYS A 122 -6.19 -1.85 -12.04
C LYS A 122 -5.14 -0.90 -11.50
N ILE A 123 -3.87 -1.32 -11.43
CA ILE A 123 -2.74 -0.46 -11.03
C ILE A 123 -2.67 0.76 -11.94
N PHE A 124 -2.70 0.56 -13.26
CA PHE A 124 -2.70 1.65 -14.24
C PHE A 124 -3.84 2.66 -14.03
N CYS A 125 -5.08 2.18 -13.84
CA CYS A 125 -6.22 3.05 -13.60
C CYS A 125 -6.10 3.79 -12.26
N TYR A 126 -5.58 3.13 -11.23
CA TYR A 126 -5.39 3.71 -9.90
C TYR A 126 -4.34 4.81 -9.94
N ASP A 127 -3.17 4.55 -10.51
CA ASP A 127 -2.05 5.51 -10.59
C ASP A 127 -2.44 6.76 -11.37
N LEU A 128 -3.15 6.60 -12.50
CA LEU A 128 -3.70 7.75 -13.23
C LEU A 128 -4.80 8.49 -12.47
N THR A 129 -5.58 7.81 -11.64
CA THR A 129 -6.60 8.47 -10.81
C THR A 129 -5.93 9.37 -9.78
N ILE A 130 -4.92 8.85 -9.07
CA ILE A 130 -4.15 9.65 -8.11
C ILE A 130 -3.42 10.79 -8.83
N LEU A 131 -2.76 10.54 -9.95
CA LEU A 131 -2.01 11.58 -10.66
C LEU A 131 -2.90 12.76 -11.13
N PHE A 132 -4.10 12.48 -11.63
CA PHE A 132 -4.96 13.51 -12.24
C PHE A 132 -6.00 14.12 -11.31
N LYS A 133 -6.38 13.40 -10.25
CA LYS A 133 -7.46 13.77 -9.34
C LYS A 133 -7.08 13.67 -7.86
N GLY A 134 -5.89 13.16 -7.56
CA GLY A 134 -5.35 13.16 -6.21
C GLY A 134 -5.12 14.58 -5.69
N HIS A 135 -5.17 14.68 -4.38
CA HIS A 135 -4.95 15.92 -3.64
C HIS A 135 -3.67 15.80 -2.81
N ASN A 136 -3.15 16.93 -2.36
CA ASN A 136 -2.01 17.00 -1.43
C ASN A 136 -0.70 16.37 -1.95
N HIS A 137 -0.43 16.45 -3.27
CA HIS A 137 0.86 16.13 -3.86
C HIS A 137 1.20 17.10 -5.00
N ASN A 138 2.51 17.27 -5.25
CA ASN A 138 3.05 18.07 -6.36
C ASN A 138 3.67 17.17 -7.45
N ILE A 139 3.14 15.95 -7.57
CA ILE A 139 3.59 14.96 -8.55
C ILE A 139 2.87 15.20 -9.88
N ASP A 140 3.65 15.51 -10.91
CA ASP A 140 3.20 15.72 -12.28
C ASP A 140 3.72 14.66 -13.25
N PHE A 141 4.19 13.51 -12.76
CA PHE A 141 4.58 12.40 -13.62
C PHE A 141 4.19 11.05 -13.03
N VAL A 142 4.12 10.03 -13.90
CA VAL A 142 4.04 8.63 -13.50
C VAL A 142 5.02 7.81 -14.33
N PHE A 143 5.64 6.82 -13.69
CA PHE A 143 6.58 5.92 -14.33
C PHE A 143 6.19 4.46 -14.07
N HIS A 144 5.83 3.73 -15.13
CA HIS A 144 5.58 2.29 -15.08
C HIS A 144 6.73 1.49 -15.70
N ASP A 145 7.08 0.37 -15.08
CA ASP A 145 8.05 -0.54 -15.67
C ASP A 145 7.40 -1.49 -16.69
N SER A 146 8.21 -2.31 -17.36
CA SER A 146 7.72 -3.26 -18.36
C SER A 146 6.82 -4.35 -17.78
N ARG A 147 6.88 -4.62 -16.47
CA ARG A 147 6.08 -5.67 -15.83
C ARG A 147 4.61 -5.33 -15.80
N LEU A 148 4.26 -4.05 -15.79
CA LEU A 148 2.87 -3.62 -15.90
C LEU A 148 2.21 -4.15 -17.18
N PHE A 149 2.98 -4.35 -18.25
CA PHE A 149 2.45 -4.86 -19.51
C PHE A 149 2.58 -6.39 -19.61
N ASP A 150 3.35 -7.05 -18.75
CA ASP A 150 3.49 -8.51 -18.80
C ASP A 150 2.19 -9.19 -18.32
N GLY A 151 1.65 -10.12 -19.12
CA GLY A 151 0.38 -10.81 -18.80
C GLY A 151 -0.89 -10.01 -19.13
N THR A 152 -0.78 -8.76 -19.56
CA THR A 152 -1.90 -7.96 -20.07
C THR A 152 -2.21 -8.29 -21.52
N ASP A 153 -3.49 -8.35 -21.89
CA ASP A 153 -3.94 -8.62 -23.25
C ASP A 153 -3.38 -7.59 -24.26
N GLU A 154 -3.05 -8.03 -25.48
CA GLU A 154 -2.44 -7.19 -26.51
C GLU A 154 -3.30 -5.95 -26.86
N ARG A 155 -4.63 -6.08 -26.85
CA ARG A 155 -5.55 -4.97 -27.12
C ARG A 155 -5.57 -3.97 -25.98
N GLN A 156 -5.56 -4.46 -24.74
CA GLN A 156 -5.54 -3.61 -23.55
C GLN A 156 -4.24 -2.81 -23.47
N LYS A 157 -3.09 -3.40 -23.81
CA LYS A 157 -1.83 -2.65 -23.95
C LYS A 157 -1.97 -1.49 -24.94
N ALA A 158 -2.55 -1.76 -26.11
CA ALA A 158 -2.80 -0.73 -27.11
C ALA A 158 -3.71 0.39 -26.57
N ASP A 159 -4.78 0.03 -25.86
CA ASP A 159 -5.70 1.00 -25.25
C ASP A 159 -5.06 1.79 -24.12
N MET A 160 -4.12 1.21 -23.35
CA MET A 160 -3.34 1.94 -22.34
C MET A 160 -2.52 3.05 -23.00
N PHE A 161 -1.77 2.76 -24.06
CA PHE A 161 -0.94 3.76 -24.75
C PHE A 161 -1.78 4.83 -25.45
N LYS A 162 -2.92 4.47 -26.04
CA LYS A 162 -3.89 5.46 -26.56
C LYS A 162 -4.44 6.37 -25.46
N THR A 163 -4.84 5.78 -24.33
CA THR A 163 -5.37 6.51 -23.18
C THR A 163 -4.34 7.49 -22.63
N VAL A 164 -3.10 7.03 -22.44
CA VAL A 164 -1.99 7.88 -22.01
C VAL A 164 -1.81 9.03 -22.99
N TYR A 165 -1.64 8.76 -24.28
CA TYR A 165 -1.41 9.80 -25.26
C TYR A 165 -2.53 10.86 -25.25
N GLN A 166 -3.79 10.44 -25.19
CA GLN A 166 -4.93 11.36 -25.14
C GLN A 166 -4.98 12.19 -23.85
N LYS A 167 -4.68 11.59 -22.69
CA LYS A 167 -4.77 12.26 -21.38
C LYS A 167 -3.60 13.19 -21.12
N PHE A 168 -2.40 12.80 -21.52
CA PHE A 168 -1.18 13.55 -21.25
C PHE A 168 -0.97 14.67 -22.26
N ALA A 169 -1.30 14.49 -23.55
CA ALA A 169 -1.11 15.53 -24.57
C ALA A 169 -1.83 16.87 -24.31
N GLN A 170 -2.81 16.89 -23.40
CA GLN A 170 -3.55 18.09 -22.99
C GLN A 170 -3.28 18.50 -21.53
N ALA A 171 -2.44 17.76 -20.81
CA ALA A 171 -2.16 17.96 -19.41
C ALA A 171 -0.70 18.40 -19.23
N ASN A 172 -0.44 19.25 -18.24
CA ASN A 172 0.93 19.59 -17.85
C ASN A 172 1.51 18.46 -16.97
N LYS A 173 1.54 17.23 -17.49
CA LYS A 173 1.98 16.03 -16.78
C LYS A 173 2.78 15.13 -17.72
N GLN A 174 3.56 14.20 -17.17
CA GLN A 174 4.47 13.35 -17.94
C GLN A 174 4.19 11.87 -17.68
N TYR A 175 4.08 11.09 -18.75
CA TYR A 175 4.02 9.64 -18.67
C TYR A 175 5.34 9.02 -19.12
N ILE A 176 5.88 8.13 -18.31
CA ILE A 176 7.12 7.40 -18.61
C ILE A 176 6.82 5.91 -18.49
N ALA A 177 7.27 5.11 -19.46
CA ALA A 177 7.19 3.66 -19.36
C ALA A 177 8.45 2.98 -19.92
N THR A 178 8.92 1.92 -19.26
CA THR A 178 9.83 0.97 -19.92
C THR A 178 9.01 -0.13 -20.60
N VAL A 179 9.35 -0.46 -21.84
CA VAL A 179 8.60 -1.42 -22.65
C VAL A 179 9.57 -2.33 -23.40
N ASN A 180 9.34 -3.63 -23.33
CA ASN A 180 10.12 -4.63 -24.03
C ASN A 180 9.76 -4.66 -25.52
N GLN A 181 10.68 -5.09 -26.39
CA GLN A 181 10.44 -5.06 -27.84
C GLN A 181 9.27 -5.96 -28.27
N ASN A 182 9.11 -7.14 -27.66
CA ASN A 182 7.96 -8.01 -27.92
C ASN A 182 6.63 -7.32 -27.58
N GLN A 183 6.55 -6.59 -26.46
CA GLN A 183 5.35 -5.84 -26.07
C GLN A 183 5.03 -4.73 -27.08
N LEU A 184 6.06 -4.04 -27.61
CA LEU A 184 5.89 -3.07 -28.69
C LEU A 184 5.32 -3.70 -29.96
N ASP A 185 5.82 -4.89 -30.32
CA ASP A 185 5.37 -5.61 -31.51
C ASP A 185 3.92 -6.08 -31.36
N GLU A 186 3.50 -6.47 -30.15
CA GLU A 186 2.10 -6.78 -29.81
C GLU A 186 1.20 -5.54 -29.97
N ILE A 187 1.60 -4.40 -29.40
CA ILE A 187 0.84 -3.14 -29.51
C ILE A 187 0.68 -2.73 -30.98
N LYS A 188 1.73 -2.89 -31.79
CA LYS A 188 1.70 -2.52 -33.22
C LYS A 188 0.63 -3.27 -34.01
N LYS A 189 0.25 -4.49 -33.60
CA LYS A 189 -0.81 -5.26 -34.29
C LYS A 189 -2.22 -4.67 -34.07
N HIS A 190 -2.43 -3.92 -32.99
CA HIS A 190 -3.76 -3.43 -32.57
C HIS A 190 -3.91 -1.90 -32.65
N ILE A 191 -2.90 -1.21 -33.18
CA ILE A 191 -2.91 0.24 -33.43
C ILE A 191 -2.62 0.48 -34.91
N LYS A 192 -3.24 1.49 -35.51
CA LYS A 192 -2.93 1.89 -36.89
C LYS A 192 -1.50 2.43 -36.97
N ASP A 193 -0.82 2.21 -38.09
CA ASP A 193 0.59 2.61 -38.24
C ASP A 193 0.81 4.12 -37.99
N ASP A 194 -0.13 4.97 -38.40
CA ASP A 194 -0.04 6.41 -38.20
C ASP A 194 -0.21 6.84 -36.73
N GLU A 195 -1.06 6.13 -35.98
CA GLU A 195 -1.22 6.31 -34.54
C GLU A 195 0.00 5.77 -33.78
N PHE A 196 0.51 4.60 -34.18
CA PHE A 196 1.68 3.99 -33.55
C PHE A 196 2.91 4.89 -33.67
N GLU A 197 3.13 5.49 -34.84
CA GLU A 197 4.21 6.46 -35.07
C GLU A 197 4.10 7.68 -34.15
N LYS A 198 2.88 8.22 -33.98
CA LYS A 198 2.63 9.40 -33.13
C LYS A 198 2.79 9.10 -31.64
N ILE A 199 2.23 7.97 -31.19
CA ILE A 199 2.17 7.60 -29.78
C ILE A 199 3.51 7.05 -29.29
N ILE A 200 4.15 6.20 -30.09
CA ILE A 200 5.32 5.42 -29.67
C ILE A 200 6.58 5.92 -30.37
N THR A 201 6.67 5.85 -31.70
CA THR A 201 7.96 6.08 -32.41
C THR A 201 8.55 7.46 -32.12
N ARG A 202 7.73 8.51 -32.15
CA ARG A 202 8.18 9.89 -31.84
C ARG A 202 8.57 10.11 -30.38
N ASN A 203 8.07 9.27 -29.49
CA ASN A 203 8.22 9.37 -28.04
C ASN A 203 9.18 8.32 -27.47
N LYS A 204 9.81 7.51 -28.33
CA LYS A 204 10.66 6.38 -27.95
C LYS A 204 12.11 6.84 -27.78
N TRP A 205 12.67 6.54 -26.61
CA TRP A 205 14.07 6.66 -26.29
C TRP A 205 14.66 5.25 -26.12
N ILE A 206 15.73 4.94 -26.85
CA ILE A 206 16.36 3.61 -26.80
C ILE A 206 17.58 3.68 -25.87
N PHE A 207 17.57 2.86 -24.82
CA PHE A 207 18.73 2.69 -23.94
C PHE A 207 19.52 1.46 -24.37
N GLU A 208 20.72 1.65 -24.93
CA GLU A 208 21.67 0.57 -25.20
C GLU A 208 22.54 0.32 -23.96
N THR A 209 22.31 -0.78 -23.25
CA THR A 209 23.07 -1.12 -22.03
C THR A 209 24.38 -1.87 -22.28
N ASN A 210 24.86 -1.95 -23.53
CA ASN A 210 26.16 -2.56 -23.80
C ASN A 210 26.85 -2.02 -25.07
N LYS A 211 27.91 -1.22 -24.89
CA LYS A 211 28.82 -0.81 -25.97
C LYS A 211 29.66 -1.97 -26.55
N ALA A 212 29.55 -3.19 -26.01
CA ALA A 212 30.44 -4.30 -26.37
C ALA A 212 29.86 -5.35 -27.35
N LYS A 213 28.55 -5.39 -27.63
CA LYS A 213 27.98 -6.28 -28.68
C LYS A 213 26.75 -5.65 -29.31
N LYS A 214 26.87 -5.34 -30.60
CA LYS A 214 25.89 -4.68 -31.48
C LYS A 214 24.60 -5.47 -31.77
N GLN A 215 24.17 -6.36 -30.87
CA GLN A 215 23.01 -7.24 -31.11
C GLN A 215 22.29 -7.59 -29.81
N LYS A 216 21.41 -6.69 -29.36
CA LYS A 216 20.06 -6.96 -28.82
C LYS A 216 19.55 -5.69 -28.14
N THR A 217 18.59 -5.02 -28.76
CA THR A 217 17.79 -3.98 -28.11
C THR A 217 16.88 -4.69 -27.12
N ILE A 218 17.12 -4.53 -25.81
CA ILE A 218 16.41 -5.29 -24.77
C ILE A 218 15.08 -4.61 -24.39
N GLY A 219 14.97 -3.29 -24.61
CA GLY A 219 13.73 -2.52 -24.38
C GLY A 219 13.92 -1.05 -24.73
N GLY A 220 12.85 -0.27 -24.66
CA GLY A 220 12.86 1.18 -24.85
C GLY A 220 12.10 1.90 -23.75
N LEU A 221 12.44 3.17 -23.53
CA LEU A 221 11.65 4.08 -22.72
C LEU A 221 10.70 4.83 -23.63
N ILE A 222 9.42 4.88 -23.27
CA ILE A 222 8.44 5.72 -23.92
C ILE A 222 8.16 6.88 -22.99
N HIS A 223 8.26 8.09 -23.53
CA HIS A 223 8.10 9.31 -22.77
C HIS A 223 7.10 10.23 -23.50
N ILE A 224 5.93 10.40 -22.89
CA ILE A 224 4.81 11.16 -23.44
C ILE A 224 4.56 12.39 -22.57
N HIS A 225 4.43 13.54 -23.23
CA HIS A 225 4.07 14.83 -22.68
C HIS A 225 2.68 15.25 -23.12
#